data_AF-A0A4Q2XXM9-F1
#
_entry.id   AF-A0A4Q2XXM9-F1
#
_cell.length_a   1.000
_cell.length_b   1.000
_cell.length_c   1.000
_cell.angle_alpha   90.00
_cell.angle_beta   90.00
_cell.angle_gamma   90.00
#
_symmetry.space_group_name_H-M   'P 1'
#
loop_
_entity.id
_entity.type
_entity.pdbx_description
1 polymer ?
#
loop_
_entity_poly.entity_id
_entity_poly.type
_entity_poly.pdbx_seq_one_letter_code
_entity_poly.pdbx_strand_id
1 'polypeptide(L)'
;MIDGGVVGHPGLPRIAESVDVTTESRNPSAPVDHGTAVASVISGTNPRAPGIAPAATLISIRVVDGSLRSDSLSFASGLLAAVDRRAQLVNVSIGTSEDNPLIREAVEIVQRSGAVIIAAAGNSALEQAAYPAAYPGVISVGAVDARGTQVEFSNYADMLSLTAPGYGVNAAAPGGNHVRMSGTSASAPFVTGAIAATMSTSPTVLTPRQAADIVMEHADEAGIPGPDSQYGSGILNLRRVMNRTLPGITDVAITHQSFSANSSKLSVTVQNRGTKPLVNLSLDTSSAGGSNRLNIDSLPPNAVRTFTLSIAPGRQSPFQVTTTVDTGANGADVKPADNTAAATFQLR
;
A
#
# COMPACT_ATOMS: atom_id res chain seq x y z
N MET A 1 16.13 -7.81 -1.27
CA MET A 1 15.51 -7.48 -2.58
C MET A 1 15.64 -8.69 -3.47
N ILE A 2 14.55 -9.33 -3.84
CA ILE A 2 14.54 -10.44 -4.80
C ILE A 2 13.98 -9.90 -6.12
N ASP A 3 14.84 -9.80 -7.14
CA ASP A 3 14.53 -9.17 -8.44
C ASP A 3 15.54 -9.62 -9.53
N GLY A 4 15.69 -8.86 -10.61
CA GLY A 4 16.74 -9.02 -11.65
C GLY A 4 18.13 -8.50 -11.25
N GLY A 5 18.31 -8.11 -9.99
CA GLY A 5 19.56 -7.53 -9.46
C GLY A 5 19.58 -6.00 -9.51
N VAL A 6 20.55 -5.42 -8.79
CA VAL A 6 20.72 -3.95 -8.70
C VAL A 6 22.04 -3.54 -9.33
N VAL A 7 22.01 -2.49 -10.15
CA VAL A 7 23.20 -1.86 -10.72
C VAL A 7 23.54 -0.60 -9.93
N GLY A 8 24.82 -0.30 -9.78
CA GLY A 8 25.26 0.94 -9.14
C GLY A 8 24.65 2.17 -9.82
N HIS A 9 24.09 3.06 -9.00
CA HIS A 9 23.48 4.31 -9.44
C HIS A 9 23.85 5.43 -8.45
N PRO A 10 24.22 6.64 -8.89
CA PRO A 10 24.60 7.74 -7.98
C PRO A 10 23.52 8.15 -6.98
N GLY A 11 22.26 7.88 -7.32
CA GLY A 11 21.08 8.11 -6.49
C GLY A 11 20.67 6.95 -5.59
N LEU A 12 21.50 5.91 -5.48
CA LEU A 12 21.31 4.79 -4.56
C LEU A 12 22.46 4.74 -3.56
N PRO A 13 22.21 4.33 -2.30
CA PRO A 13 23.29 3.99 -1.39
C PRO A 13 24.05 2.77 -1.91
N ARG A 14 25.25 2.55 -1.37
CA ARG A 14 26.01 1.34 -1.67
C ARG A 14 25.19 0.12 -1.28
N ILE A 15 24.97 -0.78 -2.23
CA ILE A 15 24.39 -2.10 -1.99
C ILE A 15 25.38 -2.90 -1.13
N ALA A 16 24.92 -3.40 0.01
CA ALA A 16 25.80 -4.06 0.98
C ALA A 16 26.31 -5.39 0.43
N GLU A 17 25.43 -6.15 -0.23
CA GLU A 17 25.76 -7.41 -0.86
C GLU A 17 24.89 -7.63 -2.10
N SER A 18 25.50 -8.19 -3.15
CA SER A 18 24.81 -8.66 -4.35
C SER A 18 25.06 -10.15 -4.53
N VAL A 19 23.98 -10.91 -4.69
CA VAL A 19 23.96 -12.36 -4.83
C VAL A 19 23.33 -12.68 -6.16
N ASP A 20 23.92 -13.61 -6.90
CA ASP A 20 23.33 -14.16 -8.11
C ASP A 20 23.07 -15.63 -7.89
N VAL A 21 21.80 -16.04 -7.91
CA VAL A 21 21.42 -17.45 -7.79
C VAL A 21 21.06 -18.05 -9.15
N THR A 22 21.19 -17.27 -10.23
CA THR A 22 20.96 -17.76 -11.58
C THR A 22 22.19 -18.53 -12.09
N THR A 23 21.97 -19.56 -12.90
CA THR A 23 23.06 -20.33 -13.52
C THR A 23 23.66 -19.64 -14.74
N GLU A 24 23.02 -18.58 -15.23
CA GLU A 24 23.39 -17.86 -16.45
C GLU A 24 24.13 -16.55 -16.13
N SER A 25 25.25 -16.34 -16.83
CA SER A 25 25.97 -15.07 -16.73
C SER A 25 25.07 -13.89 -17.08
N ARG A 26 25.21 -12.79 -16.34
CA ARG A 26 24.42 -11.59 -16.55
C ARG A 26 24.61 -11.07 -17.98
N ASN A 27 23.55 -11.06 -18.78
CA ASN A 27 23.59 -10.43 -20.09
C ASN A 27 23.71 -8.89 -19.91
N PRO A 28 24.80 -8.25 -20.34
CA PRO A 28 24.99 -6.80 -20.17
C PRO A 28 23.96 -5.95 -20.93
N SER A 29 23.29 -6.53 -21.95
CA SER A 29 22.25 -5.86 -22.73
C SER A 29 20.83 -6.13 -22.24
N ALA A 30 20.63 -7.00 -21.25
CA ALA A 30 19.33 -7.21 -20.64
C ALA A 30 18.91 -5.98 -19.83
N PRO A 31 17.62 -5.59 -19.83
CA PRO A 31 17.14 -4.51 -18.97
C PRO A 31 17.33 -4.88 -17.49
N VAL A 32 18.35 -4.30 -16.85
CA VAL A 32 18.59 -4.40 -15.39
C VAL A 32 18.03 -3.17 -14.66
N ASP A 33 17.05 -2.54 -15.31
CA ASP A 33 16.39 -1.33 -14.86
C ASP A 33 15.42 -1.62 -13.72
N HIS A 34 14.70 -2.75 -13.77
CA HIS A 34 13.66 -3.07 -12.80
C HIS A 34 14.17 -3.12 -11.35
N GLY A 35 15.14 -3.99 -11.05
CA GLY A 35 15.65 -4.12 -9.67
C GLY A 35 16.29 -2.83 -9.14
N THR A 36 16.95 -2.05 -10.00
CA THR A 36 17.51 -0.73 -9.66
C THR A 36 16.40 0.28 -9.36
N ALA A 37 15.32 0.29 -10.16
CA ALA A 37 14.15 1.13 -9.95
C ALA A 37 13.45 0.78 -8.62
N VAL A 38 13.17 -0.49 -8.38
CA VAL A 38 12.54 -0.98 -7.13
C VAL A 38 13.43 -0.64 -5.91
N ALA A 39 14.75 -0.82 -6.01
CA ALA A 39 15.69 -0.48 -4.93
C ALA A 39 15.67 1.03 -4.58
N SER A 40 15.41 1.88 -5.57
CA SER A 40 15.34 3.33 -5.37
C SER A 40 14.08 3.79 -4.67
N VAL A 41 12.95 3.09 -4.86
CA VAL A 41 11.73 3.37 -4.10
C VAL A 41 11.94 3.06 -2.61
N ILE A 42 12.74 2.04 -2.27
CA ILE A 42 13.08 1.74 -0.88
C ILE A 42 14.09 2.73 -0.33
N SER A 43 15.24 2.89 -0.99
CA SER A 43 16.44 3.49 -0.38
C SER A 43 17.05 4.65 -1.15
N GLY A 44 16.40 5.13 -2.21
CA GLY A 44 16.89 6.22 -3.05
C GLY A 44 17.30 7.46 -2.25
N THR A 45 18.46 8.02 -2.61
CA THR A 45 19.00 9.25 -2.00
C THR A 45 18.88 10.44 -2.92
N ASN A 46 18.44 10.23 -4.17
CA ASN A 46 18.28 11.29 -5.14
C ASN A 46 16.99 12.08 -4.86
N PRO A 47 17.01 13.43 -4.82
CA PRO A 47 15.81 14.23 -4.62
C PRO A 47 14.69 14.02 -5.66
N ARG A 48 15.02 13.53 -6.87
CA ARG A 48 14.03 13.23 -7.92
C ARG A 48 13.34 11.87 -7.74
N ALA A 49 13.93 10.99 -6.95
CA ALA A 49 13.40 9.66 -6.62
C ALA A 49 13.83 9.29 -5.19
N PRO A 50 13.32 10.02 -4.17
CA PRO A 50 13.68 9.75 -2.79
C PRO A 50 13.06 8.43 -2.36
N GLY A 51 13.86 7.59 -1.73
CA GLY A 51 13.39 6.35 -1.13
C GLY A 51 12.64 6.60 0.16
N ILE A 52 11.78 5.64 0.53
CA ILE A 52 11.00 5.70 1.77
C ILE A 52 11.87 5.49 3.02
N ALA A 53 12.91 4.66 2.92
CA ALA A 53 13.90 4.41 3.95
C ALA A 53 15.33 4.52 3.38
N PRO A 54 15.85 5.74 3.13
CA PRO A 54 17.16 5.95 2.49
C PRO A 54 18.36 5.35 3.25
N ALA A 55 18.23 5.16 4.57
CA ALA A 55 19.24 4.55 5.42
C ALA A 55 19.16 3.01 5.50
N ALA A 56 18.18 2.39 4.83
CA ALA A 56 18.03 0.95 4.83
C ALA A 56 19.22 0.27 4.15
N THR A 57 19.74 -0.80 4.77
CA THR A 57 20.77 -1.64 4.15
C THR A 57 20.12 -2.57 3.14
N LEU A 58 20.55 -2.51 1.88
CA LEU A 58 20.03 -3.37 0.81
C LEU A 58 20.95 -4.55 0.51
N ILE A 59 20.35 -5.73 0.48
CA ILE A 59 20.90 -6.95 -0.12
C ILE A 59 20.15 -7.19 -1.43
N SER A 60 20.89 -7.24 -2.54
CA SER A 60 20.35 -7.56 -3.86
C SER A 60 20.51 -9.05 -4.13
N ILE A 61 19.41 -9.74 -4.41
CA ILE A 61 19.39 -11.17 -4.76
C ILE A 61 18.77 -11.26 -6.14
N ARG A 62 19.60 -11.57 -7.14
CA ARG A 62 19.18 -11.76 -8.52
C ARG A 62 18.67 -13.18 -8.70
N VAL A 63 17.38 -13.31 -9.03
CA VAL A 63 16.72 -14.59 -9.34
C VAL A 63 16.21 -14.68 -10.78
N VAL A 64 16.38 -13.59 -11.55
CA VAL A 64 15.87 -13.47 -12.92
C VAL A 64 17.04 -13.48 -13.91
N ASP A 65 16.90 -14.28 -14.95
CA ASP A 65 17.87 -14.43 -16.04
C ASP A 65 17.87 -13.22 -17.00
N GLY A 66 18.72 -13.25 -18.02
CA GLY A 66 18.82 -12.19 -19.02
C GLY A 66 17.59 -12.04 -19.94
N SER A 67 16.64 -12.98 -19.87
CA SER A 67 15.36 -12.97 -20.59
C SER A 67 14.20 -12.54 -19.71
N LEU A 68 14.49 -11.99 -18.52
CA LEU A 68 13.50 -11.61 -17.52
C LEU A 68 12.65 -12.79 -17.00
N ARG A 69 13.20 -14.01 -17.02
CA ARG A 69 12.55 -15.22 -16.49
C ARG A 69 13.24 -15.74 -15.24
N SER A 70 12.46 -16.36 -14.37
CA SER A 70 12.95 -17.07 -13.19
C SER A 70 12.30 -18.43 -13.14
N ASP A 71 13.09 -19.48 -12.93
CA ASP A 71 12.57 -20.80 -12.62
C ASP A 71 12.29 -20.94 -11.11
N SER A 72 11.44 -21.89 -10.74
CA SER A 72 11.02 -22.07 -9.35
C SER A 72 12.17 -22.41 -8.40
N LEU A 73 13.24 -23.08 -8.87
CA LEU A 73 14.40 -23.43 -8.06
C LEU A 73 15.26 -22.20 -7.77
N SER A 74 15.55 -21.38 -8.79
CA SER A 74 16.25 -20.11 -8.63
C SER A 74 15.48 -19.17 -7.69
N PHE A 75 14.16 -19.10 -7.85
CA PHE A 75 13.34 -18.25 -6.99
C PHE A 75 13.31 -18.72 -5.53
N ALA A 76 13.08 -20.02 -5.29
CA ALA A 76 13.15 -20.60 -3.94
C ALA A 76 14.53 -20.43 -3.31
N SER A 77 15.60 -20.65 -4.07
CA SER A 77 16.98 -20.43 -3.63
C SER A 77 17.23 -18.97 -3.25
N GLY A 78 16.65 -18.01 -3.99
CA GLY A 78 16.73 -16.60 -3.66
C GLY A 78 16.04 -16.23 -2.35
N LEU A 79 14.89 -16.86 -2.05
CA LEU A 79 14.19 -16.71 -0.77
C LEU A 79 15.05 -17.23 0.39
N LEU A 80 15.64 -18.42 0.24
CA LEU A 80 16.52 -19.01 1.26
C LEU A 80 17.81 -18.19 1.43
N ALA A 81 18.39 -17.68 0.35
CA ALA A 81 19.56 -16.81 0.39
C ALA A 81 19.31 -15.52 1.18
N ALA A 82 18.06 -15.03 1.25
CA ALA A 82 17.67 -13.90 2.09
C ALA A 82 17.70 -14.27 3.58
N VAL A 83 17.29 -15.50 3.94
CA VAL A 83 17.35 -16.02 5.32
C VAL A 83 18.80 -16.19 5.77
N ASP A 84 19.66 -16.77 4.93
CA ASP A 84 21.08 -16.96 5.25
C ASP A 84 21.79 -15.64 5.58
N ARG A 85 21.32 -14.56 4.95
CA ARG A 85 21.84 -13.19 5.14
C ARG A 85 21.09 -12.40 6.19
N ARG A 86 20.18 -13.06 6.93
CA ARG A 86 19.40 -12.46 8.03
C ARG A 86 18.61 -11.23 7.58
N ALA A 87 18.11 -11.25 6.35
CA ALA A 87 17.25 -10.18 5.86
C ALA A 87 15.98 -10.10 6.72
N GLN A 88 15.71 -8.92 7.29
CA GLN A 88 14.51 -8.70 8.11
C GLN A 88 13.25 -8.51 7.26
N LEU A 89 13.42 -7.94 6.07
CA LEU A 89 12.35 -7.67 5.10
C LEU A 89 12.76 -8.21 3.73
N VAL A 90 11.87 -8.93 3.08
CA VAL A 90 12.09 -9.54 1.76
C VAL A 90 11.08 -8.95 0.77
N ASN A 91 11.49 -7.92 0.05
CA ASN A 91 10.71 -7.39 -1.08
C ASN A 91 10.85 -8.31 -2.29
N VAL A 92 9.71 -8.70 -2.84
CA VAL A 92 9.56 -9.56 -4.01
C VAL A 92 8.69 -8.85 -5.04
N SER A 93 9.30 -8.35 -6.10
CA SER A 93 8.61 -7.60 -7.16
C SER A 93 8.45 -8.42 -8.45
N ILE A 94 8.39 -9.75 -8.30
CA ILE A 94 8.15 -10.74 -9.36
C ILE A 94 7.14 -11.76 -8.85
N GLY A 95 6.48 -12.48 -9.76
CA GLY A 95 5.56 -13.54 -9.36
C GLY A 95 5.15 -14.45 -10.50
N THR A 96 4.39 -15.49 -10.15
CA THR A 96 3.81 -16.48 -11.06
C THR A 96 2.31 -16.61 -10.78
N SER A 97 1.53 -17.00 -11.79
CA SER A 97 0.08 -17.25 -11.64
C SER A 97 -0.21 -18.57 -10.93
N GLU A 98 0.74 -19.51 -10.93
CA GLU A 98 0.53 -20.86 -10.41
C GLU A 98 1.22 -21.09 -9.08
N ASP A 99 0.51 -21.78 -8.18
CA ASP A 99 1.06 -22.29 -6.94
C ASP A 99 2.21 -23.27 -7.21
N ASN A 100 3.23 -23.24 -6.36
CA ASN A 100 4.38 -24.12 -6.49
C ASN A 100 4.86 -24.58 -5.10
N PRO A 101 4.86 -25.90 -4.82
CA PRO A 101 5.25 -26.42 -3.51
C PRO A 101 6.65 -25.99 -3.05
N LEU A 102 7.61 -25.87 -3.97
CA LEU A 102 8.97 -25.46 -3.65
C LEU A 102 9.03 -23.98 -3.21
N ILE A 103 8.29 -23.10 -3.91
CA ILE A 103 8.21 -21.68 -3.54
C ILE A 103 7.45 -21.53 -2.21
N ARG A 104 6.36 -22.29 -2.02
CA ARG A 104 5.60 -22.29 -0.76
C ARG A 104 6.48 -22.67 0.43
N GLU A 105 7.21 -23.77 0.34
CA GLU A 105 8.10 -24.22 1.41
C GLU A 105 9.17 -23.17 1.72
N ALA A 106 9.77 -22.56 0.70
CA ALA A 106 10.74 -21.48 0.88
C ALA A 106 10.12 -20.24 1.57
N VAL A 107 8.89 -19.86 1.20
CA VAL A 107 8.14 -18.77 1.86
C VAL A 107 7.93 -19.07 3.34
N GLU A 108 7.51 -20.28 3.69
CA GLU A 108 7.33 -20.68 5.09
C GLU A 108 8.65 -20.67 5.87
N ILE A 109 9.77 -21.08 5.25
CA ILE A 109 11.10 -21.00 5.88
C ILE A 109 11.46 -19.54 6.16
N VAL A 110 11.23 -18.63 5.21
CA VAL A 110 11.48 -17.19 5.41
C VAL A 110 10.63 -16.65 6.56
N GLN A 111 9.34 -16.98 6.62
CA GLN A 111 8.45 -16.55 7.69
C GLN A 111 8.87 -17.11 9.06
N ARG A 112 9.27 -18.39 9.14
CA ARG A 112 9.78 -19.02 10.38
C ARG A 112 11.08 -18.39 10.88
N SER A 113 11.87 -17.74 10.00
CA SER A 113 13.06 -16.99 10.41
C SER A 113 12.74 -15.66 11.10
N GLY A 114 11.47 -15.22 11.10
CA GLY A 114 11.01 -13.93 11.62
C GLY A 114 11.08 -12.78 10.60
N ALA A 115 11.53 -13.05 9.37
CA ALA A 115 11.51 -12.11 8.27
C ALA A 115 10.09 -11.95 7.70
N VAL A 116 9.77 -10.75 7.23
CA VAL A 116 8.48 -10.46 6.57
C VAL A 116 8.69 -10.39 5.06
N ILE A 117 7.84 -11.09 4.32
CA ILE A 117 7.82 -11.04 2.85
C ILE A 117 6.77 -10.03 2.41
N ILE A 118 7.17 -9.13 1.51
CA ILE A 118 6.30 -8.12 0.89
C ILE A 118 6.35 -8.36 -0.61
N ALA A 119 5.21 -8.67 -1.21
CA ALA A 119 5.15 -9.11 -2.59
C ALA A 119 4.11 -8.34 -3.40
N ALA A 120 4.45 -8.08 -4.67
CA ALA A 120 3.55 -7.46 -5.63
C ALA A 120 2.35 -8.36 -5.94
N ALA A 121 1.14 -7.81 -5.90
CA ALA A 121 -0.09 -8.59 -6.14
C ALA A 121 -0.23 -9.08 -7.59
N GLY A 122 0.41 -8.44 -8.57
CA GLY A 122 0.30 -8.79 -10.00
C GLY A 122 -0.37 -7.69 -10.83
N ASN A 123 -0.19 -7.76 -12.16
CA ASN A 123 -0.54 -6.69 -13.10
C ASN A 123 -1.46 -7.17 -14.25
N SER A 124 -2.37 -8.10 -13.95
CA SER A 124 -3.20 -8.79 -14.94
C SER A 124 -4.70 -8.51 -14.78
N ALA A 125 -5.08 -7.58 -13.90
CA ALA A 125 -6.49 -7.26 -13.57
C ALA A 125 -7.30 -8.49 -13.10
N LEU A 126 -6.65 -9.44 -12.43
CA LEU A 126 -7.28 -10.68 -11.97
C LEU A 126 -7.72 -10.58 -10.50
N GLU A 127 -8.81 -11.27 -10.17
CA GLU A 127 -9.29 -11.54 -8.81
C GLU A 127 -8.42 -12.60 -8.09
N GLN A 128 -7.11 -12.53 -8.30
CA GLN A 128 -6.15 -13.41 -7.66
C GLN A 128 -4.78 -12.74 -7.62
N ALA A 129 -4.18 -12.70 -6.43
CA ALA A 129 -2.80 -12.27 -6.30
C ALA A 129 -1.85 -13.31 -6.92
N ALA A 130 -0.75 -12.85 -7.54
CA ALA A 130 0.32 -13.73 -7.99
C ALA A 130 1.02 -14.38 -6.79
N TYR A 131 1.64 -15.54 -6.99
CA TYR A 131 2.53 -16.14 -5.99
C TYR A 131 3.91 -15.49 -6.06
N PRO A 132 4.52 -15.10 -4.92
CA PRO A 132 4.19 -15.53 -3.56
C PRO A 132 3.19 -14.63 -2.81
N ALA A 133 2.70 -13.54 -3.39
CA ALA A 133 1.78 -12.62 -2.72
C ALA A 133 0.47 -13.30 -2.26
N ALA A 134 0.01 -14.34 -2.97
CA ALA A 134 -1.14 -15.14 -2.57
C ALA A 134 -0.89 -16.13 -1.41
N TYR A 135 0.36 -16.35 -0.98
CA TYR A 135 0.62 -17.27 0.14
C TYR A 135 0.22 -16.64 1.49
N PRO A 136 -0.38 -17.41 2.40
CA PRO A 136 -0.68 -16.94 3.75
C PRO A 136 0.54 -16.34 4.45
N GLY A 137 0.35 -15.21 5.13
CA GLY A 137 1.39 -14.50 5.87
C GLY A 137 2.34 -13.64 5.01
N VAL A 138 2.24 -13.68 3.68
CA VAL A 138 2.92 -12.72 2.80
C VAL A 138 2.09 -11.44 2.73
N ILE A 139 2.75 -10.28 2.81
CA ILE A 139 2.09 -8.99 2.64
C ILE A 139 1.90 -8.75 1.14
N SER A 140 0.68 -8.97 0.66
CA SER A 140 0.28 -8.77 -0.73
C SER A 140 -0.06 -7.30 -0.99
N VAL A 141 0.61 -6.69 -1.97
CA VAL A 141 0.52 -5.25 -2.22
C VAL A 141 -0.06 -4.93 -3.60
N GLY A 142 -1.23 -4.29 -3.60
CA GLY A 142 -1.89 -3.77 -4.80
C GLY A 142 -1.44 -2.35 -5.17
N ALA A 143 -1.84 -1.88 -6.34
CA ALA A 143 -1.42 -0.59 -6.88
C ALA A 143 -2.55 0.44 -6.96
N VAL A 144 -2.25 1.67 -6.52
CA VAL A 144 -3.10 2.85 -6.70
C VAL A 144 -2.36 3.96 -7.46
N ASP A 145 -3.13 4.85 -8.08
CA ASP A 145 -2.64 6.10 -8.67
C ASP A 145 -2.44 7.20 -7.60
N ALA A 146 -1.99 8.38 -8.04
CA ALA A 146 -1.76 9.52 -7.15
C ALA A 146 -3.04 10.09 -6.50
N ARG A 147 -4.23 9.68 -6.95
CA ARG A 147 -5.52 10.04 -6.36
C ARG A 147 -6.03 8.98 -5.38
N GLY A 148 -5.27 7.90 -5.19
CA GLY A 148 -5.68 6.77 -4.35
C GLY A 148 -6.70 5.86 -5.02
N THR A 149 -6.88 5.94 -6.34
CA THR A 149 -7.74 5.02 -7.08
C THR A 149 -6.94 3.80 -7.51
N GLN A 150 -7.47 2.60 -7.26
CA GLN A 150 -6.86 1.36 -7.75
C GLN A 150 -6.68 1.44 -9.27
N VAL A 151 -5.48 1.09 -9.76
CA VAL A 151 -5.21 1.10 -11.19
C VAL A 151 -5.72 -0.16 -11.88
N GLU A 152 -6.20 -0.01 -13.12
CA GLU A 152 -6.92 -1.05 -13.87
C GLU A 152 -6.14 -2.36 -14.03
N PHE A 153 -4.79 -2.30 -14.12
CA PHE A 153 -3.98 -3.51 -14.23
C PHE A 153 -3.79 -4.24 -12.89
N SER A 154 -4.03 -3.60 -11.74
CA SER A 154 -3.72 -4.19 -10.44
C SER A 154 -4.58 -5.44 -10.22
N ASN A 155 -3.94 -6.55 -9.87
CA ASN A 155 -4.69 -7.68 -9.32
C ASN A 155 -5.31 -7.27 -7.97
N TYR A 156 -6.43 -7.90 -7.64
CA TYR A 156 -7.18 -7.79 -6.40
C TYR A 156 -7.41 -9.20 -5.84
N ALA A 157 -7.62 -9.33 -4.54
CA ALA A 157 -7.79 -10.63 -3.90
C ALA A 157 -8.41 -10.47 -2.51
N ASP A 158 -9.21 -11.45 -2.06
CA ASP A 158 -9.78 -11.46 -0.70
C ASP A 158 -8.72 -11.35 0.41
N MET A 159 -7.50 -11.83 0.14
CA MET A 159 -6.35 -11.75 1.06
C MET A 159 -5.34 -10.65 0.70
N LEU A 160 -5.75 -9.63 -0.08
CA LEU A 160 -4.91 -8.46 -0.33
C LEU A 160 -4.62 -7.76 1.01
N SER A 161 -3.35 -7.46 1.28
CA SER A 161 -2.97 -6.88 2.59
C SER A 161 -3.20 -5.38 2.63
N LEU A 162 -2.76 -4.66 1.60
CA LEU A 162 -2.95 -3.22 1.43
C LEU A 162 -2.61 -2.79 0.01
N THR A 163 -2.85 -1.52 -0.30
CA THR A 163 -2.40 -0.89 -1.55
C THR A 163 -1.36 0.20 -1.30
N ALA A 164 -0.54 0.47 -2.30
CA ALA A 164 0.44 1.57 -2.26
C ALA A 164 0.62 2.19 -3.66
N PRO A 165 1.20 3.40 -3.76
CA PRO A 165 1.43 4.07 -5.04
C PRO A 165 2.17 3.16 -6.04
N GLY A 166 1.56 2.93 -7.19
CA GLY A 166 2.04 1.98 -8.19
C GLY A 166 1.95 2.46 -9.63
N TYR A 167 1.58 3.73 -9.86
CA TYR A 167 1.39 4.28 -11.20
C TYR A 167 2.20 5.56 -11.40
N GLY A 168 3.07 5.56 -12.41
CA GLY A 168 3.89 6.73 -12.77
C GLY A 168 4.90 7.12 -11.69
N VAL A 169 5.40 6.14 -10.92
CA VAL A 169 6.35 6.32 -9.82
C VAL A 169 7.73 6.68 -10.39
N ASN A 170 8.29 7.81 -9.95
CA ASN A 170 9.66 8.18 -10.32
C ASN A 170 10.67 7.27 -9.60
N ALA A 171 11.54 6.63 -10.37
CA ALA A 171 12.55 5.70 -9.86
C ALA A 171 13.88 5.90 -10.58
N ALA A 172 14.97 5.41 -9.97
CA ALA A 172 16.30 5.40 -10.57
C ALA A 172 16.37 4.42 -11.75
N ALA A 173 17.11 4.79 -12.78
CA ALA A 173 17.42 3.94 -13.92
C ALA A 173 18.94 3.88 -14.15
N PRO A 174 19.47 2.82 -14.77
CA PRO A 174 20.90 2.69 -15.02
C PRO A 174 21.53 3.90 -15.73
N GLY A 175 22.82 4.14 -15.47
CA GLY A 175 23.57 5.25 -16.08
C GLY A 175 23.31 6.63 -15.48
N GLY A 176 22.69 6.72 -14.30
CA GLY A 176 22.37 8.00 -13.65
C GLY A 176 21.02 8.60 -14.04
N ASN A 177 20.19 7.83 -14.76
CA ASN A 177 18.92 8.26 -15.32
C ASN A 177 17.74 8.05 -14.35
N HIS A 178 16.56 8.47 -14.77
CA HIS A 178 15.30 8.24 -14.07
C HIS A 178 14.26 7.66 -15.02
N VAL A 179 13.34 6.87 -14.47
CA VAL A 179 12.22 6.27 -15.19
C VAL A 179 10.93 6.50 -14.40
N ARG A 180 9.79 6.47 -15.11
CA ARG A 180 8.46 6.37 -14.49
C ARG A 180 8.00 4.92 -14.58
N MET A 181 7.99 4.23 -13.45
CA MET A 181 7.54 2.84 -13.37
C MET A 181 6.05 2.77 -13.01
N SER A 182 5.34 1.83 -13.62
CA SER A 182 3.96 1.49 -13.29
C SER A 182 3.84 -0.02 -13.13
N GLY A 183 3.26 -0.46 -12.02
CA GLY A 183 3.11 -1.87 -11.65
C GLY A 183 2.95 -2.04 -10.14
N THR A 184 2.34 -3.14 -9.70
CA THR A 184 2.37 -3.56 -8.28
C THR A 184 3.80 -3.83 -7.80
N SER A 185 4.73 -4.10 -8.73
CA SER A 185 6.18 -4.13 -8.48
C SER A 185 6.76 -2.79 -8.01
N ALA A 186 6.11 -1.67 -8.32
CA ALA A 186 6.41 -0.35 -7.77
C ALA A 186 5.77 -0.13 -6.39
N SER A 187 4.63 -0.76 -6.12
CA SER A 187 3.91 -0.63 -4.84
C SER A 187 4.57 -1.41 -3.70
N ALA A 188 5.01 -2.66 -3.95
CA ALA A 188 5.70 -3.48 -2.95
C ALA A 188 6.90 -2.79 -2.25
N PRO A 189 7.81 -2.08 -2.95
CA PRO A 189 8.91 -1.39 -2.29
C PRO A 189 8.49 -0.17 -1.47
N PHE A 190 7.35 0.49 -1.77
CA PHE A 190 6.81 1.53 -0.88
C PHE A 190 6.48 0.95 0.49
N VAL A 191 5.79 -0.19 0.52
CA VAL A 191 5.42 -0.88 1.76
C VAL A 191 6.67 -1.40 2.48
N THR A 192 7.60 -2.03 1.75
CA THR A 192 8.87 -2.49 2.32
C THR A 192 9.64 -1.34 2.99
N GLY A 193 9.76 -0.21 2.29
CA GLY A 193 10.41 0.98 2.83
C GLY A 193 9.67 1.56 4.02
N ALA A 194 8.33 1.57 4.01
CA ALA A 194 7.54 2.06 5.13
C ALA A 194 7.74 1.21 6.39
N ILE A 195 7.80 -0.11 6.25
CA ILE A 195 8.11 -1.02 7.36
C ILE A 195 9.53 -0.77 7.87
N ALA A 196 10.52 -0.65 6.97
CA ALA A 196 11.91 -0.36 7.33
C ALA A 196 12.04 0.98 8.08
N ALA A 197 11.37 2.03 7.60
CA ALA A 197 11.34 3.34 8.25
C ALA A 197 10.64 3.28 9.62
N THR A 198 9.60 2.47 9.75
CA THR A 198 8.88 2.29 11.02
C THR A 198 9.76 1.59 12.04
N MET A 199 10.53 0.57 11.62
CA MET A 199 11.51 -0.10 12.47
C MET A 199 12.64 0.84 12.90
N SER A 200 13.13 1.69 11.99
CA SER A 200 14.30 2.55 12.26
C SER A 200 13.99 3.78 13.10
N THR A 201 12.76 4.27 13.06
CA THR A 201 12.32 5.50 13.77
C THR A 201 11.52 5.21 15.04
N SER A 202 11.16 3.95 15.29
CA SER A 202 10.38 3.58 16.48
C SER A 202 11.20 3.82 17.76
N PRO A 203 10.57 4.40 18.82
CA PRO A 203 11.24 4.60 20.10
C PRO A 203 11.54 3.28 20.83
N THR A 204 10.83 2.21 20.48
CA THR A 204 11.07 0.85 20.98
C THR A 204 11.50 -0.05 19.83
N VAL A 205 12.31 -1.07 20.14
CA VAL A 205 12.67 -2.09 19.17
C VAL A 205 11.42 -2.84 18.72
N LEU A 206 11.15 -2.82 17.41
CA LEU A 206 10.05 -3.55 16.79
C LEU A 206 10.59 -4.76 16.02
N THR A 207 9.87 -5.87 16.10
CA THR A 207 10.04 -6.95 15.14
C THR A 207 9.53 -6.50 13.76
N PRO A 208 9.99 -7.12 12.66
CA PRO A 208 9.47 -6.85 11.31
C PRO A 208 7.94 -6.97 11.22
N ARG A 209 7.36 -7.97 11.90
CA ARG A 209 5.91 -8.18 11.92
C ARG A 209 5.17 -7.06 12.65
N GLN A 210 5.64 -6.65 13.84
CA GLN A 210 5.03 -5.53 14.57
C GLN A 210 5.08 -4.22 13.77
N ALA A 211 6.19 -3.95 13.08
CA ALA A 211 6.29 -2.78 12.22
C ALA A 211 5.35 -2.86 11.01
N ALA A 212 5.17 -4.06 10.44
CA ALA A 212 4.17 -4.28 9.39
C ALA A 212 2.72 -4.07 9.88
N ASP A 213 2.39 -4.58 11.06
CA ASP A 213 1.07 -4.40 11.67
C ASP A 213 0.75 -2.91 11.86
N ILE A 214 1.72 -2.15 12.38
CA ILE A 214 1.60 -0.68 12.52
C ILE A 214 1.34 -0.02 11.16
N VAL A 215 2.06 -0.44 10.11
CA VAL A 215 1.88 0.12 8.76
C VAL A 215 0.47 -0.13 8.23
N MET A 216 -0.06 -1.35 8.39
CA MET A 216 -1.40 -1.71 7.94
C MET A 216 -2.50 -1.06 8.78
N GLU A 217 -2.33 -0.96 10.11
CA GLU A 217 -3.29 -0.31 11.02
C GLU A 217 -3.48 1.18 10.70
N HIS A 218 -2.43 1.84 10.19
CA HIS A 218 -2.45 3.27 9.87
C HIS A 218 -2.64 3.55 8.38
N ALA A 219 -3.13 2.57 7.62
CA ALA A 219 -3.54 2.77 6.24
C ALA A 219 -4.78 3.69 6.16
N ASP A 220 -4.88 4.43 5.07
CA ASP A 220 -6.07 5.22 4.74
C ASP A 220 -7.14 4.28 4.20
N GLU A 221 -8.25 4.19 4.93
CA GLU A 221 -9.42 3.42 4.52
C GLU A 221 -9.89 3.91 3.14
N ALA A 222 -10.17 2.95 2.26
CA ALA A 222 -10.57 3.18 0.88
C ALA A 222 -11.31 1.95 0.36
N GLY A 223 -12.21 2.15 -0.61
CA GLY A 223 -13.03 1.06 -1.12
C GLY A 223 -14.26 0.80 -0.28
N ILE A 224 -14.62 -0.47 -0.11
CA ILE A 224 -15.74 -0.89 0.73
C ILE A 224 -15.30 -0.81 2.20
N PRO A 225 -16.16 -0.43 3.15
CA PRO A 225 -15.72 -0.20 4.52
C PRO A 225 -15.09 -1.44 5.17
N GLY A 226 -13.85 -1.30 5.64
CA GLY A 226 -13.06 -2.35 6.26
C GLY A 226 -12.15 -3.08 5.26
N PRO A 227 -11.51 -4.19 5.67
CA PRO A 227 -10.67 -4.97 4.76
C PRO A 227 -11.47 -5.45 3.55
N ASP A 228 -11.02 -5.11 2.35
CA ASP A 228 -11.67 -5.49 1.10
C ASP A 228 -10.67 -6.05 0.06
N SER A 229 -11.20 -6.62 -1.01
CA SER A 229 -10.37 -7.29 -2.02
C SER A 229 -9.54 -6.33 -2.89
N GLN A 230 -9.95 -5.07 -3.00
CA GLN A 230 -9.35 -4.06 -3.87
C GLN A 230 -8.26 -3.25 -3.19
N TYR A 231 -8.47 -2.88 -1.93
CA TYR A 231 -7.61 -2.02 -1.14
C TYR A 231 -6.96 -2.72 0.06
N GLY A 232 -7.36 -3.96 0.39
CA GLY A 232 -6.88 -4.65 1.59
C GLY A 232 -7.27 -3.85 2.83
N SER A 233 -6.32 -3.58 3.74
CA SER A 233 -6.54 -2.69 4.89
C SER A 233 -6.61 -1.20 4.53
N GLY A 234 -6.43 -0.84 3.25
CA GLY A 234 -6.44 0.54 2.76
C GLY A 234 -5.19 0.92 1.98
N ILE A 235 -4.98 2.23 1.84
CA ILE A 235 -3.85 2.82 1.10
C ILE A 235 -2.74 3.19 2.08
N LEU A 236 -1.50 2.81 1.79
CA LEU A 236 -0.33 3.19 2.58
C LEU A 236 -0.27 4.71 2.82
N ASN A 237 -0.26 5.11 4.09
CA ASN A 237 -0.05 6.51 4.50
C ASN A 237 1.14 6.62 5.46
N LEU A 238 2.32 6.89 4.90
CA LEU A 238 3.55 7.00 5.68
C LEU A 238 3.50 8.14 6.72
N ARG A 239 2.83 9.26 6.42
CA ARG A 239 2.68 10.37 7.38
C ARG A 239 1.94 9.90 8.62
N ARG A 240 0.82 9.19 8.47
CA ARG A 240 0.06 8.65 9.60
C ARG A 240 0.88 7.65 10.41
N VAL A 241 1.59 6.75 9.73
CA VAL A 241 2.49 5.80 10.38
C VAL A 241 3.55 6.52 11.23
N MET A 242 4.24 7.52 10.67
CA MET A 242 5.31 8.23 11.38
C MET A 242 4.78 9.15 12.49
N ASN A 243 3.58 9.70 12.33
CA ASN A 243 2.97 10.59 13.30
C ASN A 243 2.12 9.87 14.36
N ARG A 244 2.01 8.53 14.33
CA ARG A 244 1.12 7.75 15.19
C ARG A 244 1.28 8.00 16.69
N THR A 245 2.48 8.38 17.13
CA THR A 245 2.78 8.67 18.55
C THR A 245 2.70 10.17 18.88
N LEU A 246 2.50 11.05 17.90
CA LEU A 246 2.38 12.49 18.14
C LEU A 246 0.98 12.79 18.68
N PRO A 247 0.84 13.37 19.88
CA PRO A 247 -0.48 13.63 20.45
C PRO A 247 -1.21 14.78 19.76
N GLY A 248 -2.53 14.75 19.77
CA GLY A 248 -3.36 15.92 19.45
C GLY A 248 -3.61 16.18 17.96
N ILE A 249 -3.35 15.22 17.07
CA ILE A 249 -3.64 15.37 15.64
C ILE A 249 -5.13 15.17 15.41
N THR A 250 -5.76 16.17 14.79
CA THR A 250 -7.12 16.11 14.24
C THR A 250 -7.02 15.88 12.72
N ASP A 251 -7.56 14.77 12.25
CA ASP A 251 -7.56 14.37 10.83
C ASP A 251 -8.78 13.46 10.65
N VAL A 252 -9.86 13.96 10.04
CA VAL A 252 -11.07 13.20 9.76
C VAL A 252 -11.35 13.17 8.27
N ALA A 253 -11.61 11.98 7.74
CA ALA A 253 -11.85 11.83 6.31
C ALA A 253 -13.13 11.05 6.04
N ILE A 254 -13.87 11.48 5.00
CA ILE A 254 -14.90 10.65 4.38
C ILE A 254 -14.20 9.72 3.39
N THR A 255 -14.36 8.42 3.57
CA THR A 255 -13.61 7.40 2.80
C THR A 255 -14.49 6.63 1.82
N HIS A 256 -15.78 6.51 2.11
CA HIS A 256 -16.72 5.80 1.25
C HIS A 256 -18.13 6.41 1.36
N GLN A 257 -18.86 6.39 0.25
CA GLN A 257 -20.29 6.69 0.22
C GLN A 257 -21.02 5.69 -0.67
N SER A 258 -22.10 5.10 -0.15
CA SER A 258 -23.00 4.23 -0.92
C SER A 258 -24.46 4.58 -0.67
N PHE A 259 -25.30 4.35 -1.67
CA PHE A 259 -26.73 4.64 -1.59
C PHE A 259 -27.55 3.40 -1.91
N SER A 260 -28.57 3.13 -1.09
CA SER A 260 -29.56 2.09 -1.31
C SER A 260 -30.88 2.70 -1.76
N ALA A 261 -31.22 2.55 -3.05
CA ALA A 261 -32.48 3.05 -3.61
C ALA A 261 -33.72 2.43 -2.94
N ASN A 262 -33.65 1.15 -2.56
CA ASN A 262 -34.76 0.44 -1.92
C ASN A 262 -35.14 1.02 -0.55
N SER A 263 -34.18 1.59 0.17
CA SER A 263 -34.39 2.11 1.53
C SER A 263 -34.23 3.63 1.63
N SER A 264 -33.87 4.30 0.52
CA SER A 264 -33.50 5.72 0.48
C SER A 264 -32.45 6.09 1.54
N LYS A 265 -31.52 5.17 1.79
CA LYS A 265 -30.45 5.35 2.80
C LYS A 265 -29.11 5.58 2.13
N LEU A 266 -28.44 6.64 2.56
CA LEU A 266 -27.04 6.90 2.31
C LEU A 266 -26.21 6.32 3.45
N SER A 267 -25.21 5.52 3.13
CA SER A 267 -24.18 5.08 4.07
C SER A 267 -22.90 5.86 3.79
N VAL A 268 -22.34 6.49 4.81
CA VAL A 268 -21.12 7.28 4.72
C VAL A 268 -20.11 6.73 5.72
N THR A 269 -18.94 6.37 5.23
CA THR A 269 -17.84 5.90 6.08
C THR A 269 -16.90 7.05 6.38
N VAL A 270 -16.60 7.20 7.67
CA VAL A 270 -15.72 8.22 8.20
C VAL A 270 -14.59 7.54 8.95
N GLN A 271 -13.36 7.96 8.69
CA GLN A 271 -12.17 7.51 9.40
C GLN A 271 -11.60 8.66 10.22
N ASN A 272 -11.32 8.43 11.52
CA ASN A 272 -10.42 9.28 12.28
C ASN A 272 -8.99 8.83 11.99
N ARG A 273 -8.29 9.65 11.21
CA ARG A 273 -6.90 9.44 10.79
C ARG A 273 -5.87 10.03 11.75
N GLY A 274 -6.36 10.78 12.75
CA GLY A 274 -5.56 11.47 13.74
C GLY A 274 -5.26 10.63 14.97
N THR A 275 -4.64 11.28 15.96
CA THR A 275 -4.20 10.65 17.21
C THR A 275 -5.01 11.10 18.42
N LYS A 276 -6.02 11.96 18.19
CA LYS A 276 -6.92 12.50 19.21
C LYS A 276 -8.32 11.92 19.03
N PRO A 277 -9.03 11.53 20.11
CA PRO A 277 -10.46 11.24 20.04
C PRO A 277 -11.22 12.49 19.61
N LEU A 278 -12.05 12.34 18.58
CA LEU A 278 -12.90 13.41 18.10
C LEU A 278 -14.28 13.28 18.74
N VAL A 279 -14.84 14.37 19.25
CA VAL A 279 -16.15 14.38 19.92
C VAL A 279 -17.06 15.45 19.36
N ASN A 280 -18.38 15.24 19.43
CA ASN A 280 -19.38 16.19 18.94
C ASN A 280 -19.15 16.62 17.48
N LEU A 281 -18.82 15.66 16.61
CA LEU A 281 -18.74 15.92 15.16
C LEU A 281 -20.16 15.97 14.59
N SER A 282 -20.31 16.59 13.42
CA SER A 282 -21.54 16.46 12.64
C SER A 282 -21.25 16.01 11.22
N LEU A 283 -22.09 15.10 10.74
CA LEU A 283 -22.11 14.63 9.36
C LEU A 283 -23.29 15.26 8.65
N ASP A 284 -22.98 16.19 7.77
CA ASP A 284 -23.94 16.95 6.98
C ASP A 284 -24.02 16.39 5.56
N THR A 285 -25.24 16.15 5.09
CA THR A 285 -25.51 15.68 3.72
C THR A 285 -26.44 16.67 3.04
N SER A 286 -26.22 16.90 1.75
CA SER A 286 -27.01 17.79 0.92
C SER A 286 -27.25 17.17 -0.44
N SER A 287 -28.51 17.11 -0.87
CA SER A 287 -28.94 16.67 -2.19
C SER A 287 -29.99 17.63 -2.75
N ALA A 288 -30.39 17.42 -4.00
CA ALA A 288 -31.49 18.20 -4.61
C ALA A 288 -32.83 18.08 -3.86
N GLY A 289 -33.03 17.02 -3.07
CA GLY A 289 -34.27 16.81 -2.30
C GLY A 289 -34.22 17.34 -0.87
N GLY A 290 -33.08 17.84 -0.39
CA GLY A 290 -32.92 18.43 0.94
C GLY A 290 -31.58 18.13 1.60
N SER A 291 -31.43 18.59 2.85
CA SER A 291 -30.24 18.37 3.66
C SER A 291 -30.59 17.60 4.94
N ASN A 292 -29.66 16.77 5.42
CA ASN A 292 -29.76 16.09 6.71
C ASN A 292 -28.48 16.24 7.50
N ARG A 293 -28.60 16.30 8.82
CA ARG A 293 -27.49 16.33 9.78
C ARG A 293 -27.58 15.13 10.71
N LEU A 294 -26.46 14.43 10.90
CA LEU A 294 -26.30 13.40 11.91
C LEU A 294 -25.18 13.81 12.87
N ASN A 295 -25.45 13.75 14.17
CA ASN A 295 -24.41 14.00 15.18
C ASN A 295 -23.63 12.72 15.44
N ILE A 296 -22.30 12.84 15.55
CA ILE A 296 -21.40 11.75 15.92
C ILE A 296 -20.79 12.11 17.27
N ASP A 297 -21.25 11.42 18.33
CA ASP A 297 -20.85 11.71 19.71
C ASP A 297 -19.34 11.60 19.90
N SER A 298 -18.76 10.50 19.40
CA SER A 298 -17.31 10.28 19.43
C SER A 298 -16.82 9.38 18.30
N LEU A 299 -15.59 9.66 17.86
CA LEU A 299 -14.82 8.84 16.94
C LEU A 299 -13.39 8.69 17.48
N PRO A 300 -13.05 7.53 18.10
CA PRO A 300 -11.70 7.28 18.62
C PRO A 300 -10.61 7.37 17.54
N PRO A 301 -9.33 7.57 17.91
CA PRO A 301 -8.21 7.49 16.96
C PRO A 301 -8.23 6.17 16.19
N ASN A 302 -7.85 6.21 14.91
CA ASN A 302 -7.87 5.08 13.96
C ASN A 302 -9.24 4.43 13.72
N ALA A 303 -10.34 4.92 14.33
CA ALA A 303 -11.64 4.32 14.14
C ALA A 303 -12.18 4.62 12.72
N VAL A 304 -12.70 3.57 12.08
CA VAL A 304 -13.51 3.63 10.87
C VAL A 304 -14.96 3.32 11.27
N ARG A 305 -15.90 4.21 10.94
CA ARG A 305 -17.32 4.01 11.23
C ARG A 305 -18.19 4.41 10.05
N THR A 306 -19.19 3.58 9.77
CA THR A 306 -20.22 3.87 8.77
C THR A 306 -21.47 4.39 9.46
N PHE A 307 -21.94 5.55 9.00
CA PHE A 307 -23.16 6.20 9.46
C PHE A 307 -24.20 6.14 8.37
N THR A 308 -25.46 5.91 8.75
CA THR A 308 -26.57 5.82 7.81
C THR A 308 -27.54 6.97 8.01
N LEU A 309 -27.86 7.67 6.93
CA LEU A 309 -28.79 8.79 6.90
C LEU A 309 -29.87 8.51 5.86
N SER A 310 -31.11 8.86 6.19
CA SER A 310 -32.16 8.95 5.17
C SER A 310 -31.86 10.15 4.28
N ILE A 311 -31.90 9.96 2.96
CA ILE A 311 -31.76 11.07 2.02
C ILE A 311 -32.97 11.15 1.11
N ALA A 312 -33.35 12.37 0.74
CA ALA A 312 -34.35 12.61 -0.30
C ALA A 312 -33.58 12.80 -1.63
N PRO A 313 -33.52 11.78 -2.51
CA PRO A 313 -32.76 11.89 -3.76
C PRO A 313 -33.37 12.88 -4.77
N GLY A 314 -34.60 13.34 -4.53
CA GLY A 314 -35.37 14.16 -5.46
C GLY A 314 -36.02 13.30 -6.55
N ARG A 315 -36.37 13.92 -7.69
CA ARG A 315 -37.01 13.24 -8.84
C ARG A 315 -36.05 12.95 -9.99
N GLN A 316 -34.80 13.42 -9.94
CA GLN A 316 -33.81 13.26 -11.00
C GLN A 316 -32.89 12.06 -10.74
N SER A 317 -32.50 11.36 -11.80
CA SER A 317 -31.48 10.30 -11.78
C SER A 317 -30.53 10.50 -12.98
N PRO A 318 -29.20 10.49 -12.80
CA PRO A 318 -28.51 10.45 -11.51
C PRO A 318 -28.79 11.69 -10.65
N PHE A 319 -28.60 11.56 -9.34
CA PHE A 319 -28.60 12.68 -8.41
C PHE A 319 -27.25 12.77 -7.70
N GLN A 320 -26.88 13.99 -7.28
CA GLN A 320 -25.65 14.23 -6.53
C GLN A 320 -25.96 14.40 -5.05
N VAL A 321 -25.03 13.90 -4.24
CA VAL A 321 -24.99 14.13 -2.80
C VAL A 321 -23.62 14.69 -2.45
N THR A 322 -23.62 15.83 -1.76
CA THR A 322 -22.44 16.36 -1.10
C THR A 322 -22.54 16.04 0.38
N THR A 323 -21.48 15.47 0.92
CA THR A 323 -21.38 15.13 2.33
C THR A 323 -20.16 15.81 2.93
N THR A 324 -20.30 16.38 4.12
CA THR A 324 -19.25 17.06 4.87
C THR A 324 -19.24 16.59 6.32
N VAL A 325 -18.07 16.23 6.85
CA VAL A 325 -17.85 16.02 8.28
C VAL A 325 -17.27 17.29 8.88
N ASP A 326 -18.03 17.94 9.76
CA ASP A 326 -17.55 19.07 10.55
C ASP A 326 -16.81 18.55 11.80
N THR A 327 -15.60 19.07 12.02
CA THR A 327 -14.77 18.74 13.17
C THR A 327 -15.17 19.48 14.44
N GLY A 328 -16.06 20.48 14.36
CA GLY A 328 -16.52 21.26 15.51
C GLY A 328 -15.36 21.89 16.28
N ALA A 329 -15.35 21.71 17.60
CA ALA A 329 -14.31 22.26 18.48
C ALA A 329 -13.04 21.37 18.59
N ASN A 330 -12.86 20.37 17.72
CA ASN A 330 -11.74 19.43 17.83
C ASN A 330 -10.38 20.00 17.39
N GLY A 331 -10.33 21.24 16.90
CA GLY A 331 -9.14 21.90 16.38
C GLY A 331 -9.06 21.83 14.86
N ALA A 332 -8.03 22.44 14.28
CA ALA A 332 -7.84 22.44 12.83
C ALA A 332 -7.52 21.03 12.33
N ASP A 333 -8.29 20.59 11.33
CA ASP A 333 -7.99 19.37 10.58
C ASP A 333 -6.70 19.56 9.77
N VAL A 334 -5.82 18.58 9.75
CA VAL A 334 -4.56 18.63 8.99
C VAL A 334 -4.76 18.49 7.49
N LYS A 335 -5.88 17.91 7.03
CA LYS A 335 -6.22 17.72 5.62
C LYS A 335 -7.72 17.97 5.37
N PRO A 336 -8.21 19.22 5.58
CA PRO A 336 -9.63 19.54 5.51
C PRO A 336 -10.30 19.25 4.15
N ALA A 337 -9.52 19.03 3.09
CA ALA A 337 -10.01 18.71 1.76
C ALA A 337 -10.68 17.33 1.67
N ASP A 338 -10.38 16.36 2.55
CA ASP A 338 -11.05 15.05 2.56
C ASP A 338 -12.16 14.90 3.62
N ASN A 339 -12.48 16.00 4.32
CA ASN A 339 -13.67 16.11 5.16
C ASN A 339 -14.96 16.23 4.33
N THR A 340 -14.85 16.53 3.02
CA THR A 340 -15.99 16.69 2.11
C THR A 340 -15.86 15.75 0.92
N ALA A 341 -16.94 15.08 0.57
CA ALA A 341 -17.01 14.21 -0.59
C ALA A 341 -18.32 14.41 -1.36
N ALA A 342 -18.24 14.49 -2.68
CA ALA A 342 -19.39 14.51 -3.57
C ALA A 342 -19.49 13.18 -4.32
N ALA A 343 -20.68 12.58 -4.34
CA ALA A 343 -20.94 11.33 -5.03
C ALA A 343 -22.20 11.44 -5.89
N THR A 344 -22.20 10.72 -7.00
CA THR A 344 -23.35 10.64 -7.92
C THR A 344 -23.96 9.25 -7.80
N PHE A 345 -25.26 9.18 -7.50
CA PHE A 345 -25.99 7.93 -7.32
C PHE A 345 -27.14 7.80 -8.32
N GLN A 346 -27.52 6.55 -8.59
CA GLN A 346 -28.68 6.22 -9.40
C GLN A 346 -29.85 5.81 -8.52
N LEU A 347 -31.07 6.08 -9.00
CA LEU A 347 -32.32 5.63 -8.36
C LEU A 347 -32.71 4.19 -8.74
N ARG A 348 -31.94 3.54 -9.62
CA ARG A 348 -32.18 2.18 -10.14
C ARG A 348 -30.88 1.42 -10.26
#